data_AF-A0A0A9W776-F1
#
_entry.id   AF-A0A0A9W776-F1
#
_cell.length_a   1.000
_cell.length_b   1.000
_cell.length_c   1.000
_cell.angle_alpha   90.00
_cell.angle_beta   90.00
_cell.angle_gamma   90.00
#
_symmetry.space_group_name_H-M   'P 1'
#
loop_
_entity.id
_entity.type
_entity.pdbx_description
1 polymer ?
#
loop_
_entity_poly.entity_id
_entity_poly.type
_entity_poly.pdbx_seq_one_letter_code
_entity_poly.pdbx_strand_id
1 'polypeptide(L)'
;MFVEGCNPHYFCKPMLKSESDRVALLQAATSANPVFFAGSDSAPHVRRSKECDRGAAGCYTGFHTLQLYAEAFDSVGALHALPAFLSQFGATFYQLPQSSRGSVRLQNC
;
A
#
# COMPACT_ATOMS: atom_id res chain seq x y z
N MET A 1 -13.89 0.38 -11.76
CA MET A 1 -12.58 0.62 -12.40
C MET A 1 -12.70 1.10 -13.85
N PHE A 2 -13.85 0.91 -14.51
CA PHE A 2 -14.14 1.50 -15.82
C PHE A 2 -15.53 2.13 -15.76
N VAL A 3 -15.61 3.45 -15.59
CA VAL A 3 -16.87 4.18 -15.82
C VAL A 3 -16.78 4.89 -17.17
N GLU A 4 -15.58 5.29 -17.63
CA GLU A 4 -15.33 5.89 -18.96
C GLU A 4 -13.93 5.57 -19.53
N GLY A 5 -13.44 4.34 -19.35
CA GLY A 5 -12.09 3.92 -19.77
C GLY A 5 -11.11 3.71 -18.60
N CYS A 6 -9.85 3.42 -18.92
CA CYS A 6 -8.81 3.19 -17.92
C CYS A 6 -8.37 4.52 -17.31
N ASN A 7 -8.58 4.73 -16.00
CA ASN A 7 -8.02 5.90 -15.31
C ASN A 7 -6.48 5.76 -15.25
N PRO A 8 -5.70 6.63 -15.93
CA PRO A 8 -4.25 6.50 -15.98
C PRO A 8 -3.61 6.63 -14.60
N HIS A 9 -4.25 7.29 -13.63
CA HIS A 9 -3.74 7.43 -12.27
C HIS A 9 -3.78 6.12 -11.46
N TYR A 10 -4.51 5.10 -11.93
CA TYR A 10 -4.48 3.74 -11.38
C TYR A 10 -3.58 2.78 -12.17
N PHE A 11 -2.94 3.26 -13.24
CA PHE A 11 -1.97 2.46 -13.98
C PHE A 11 -0.61 2.43 -13.27
N CYS A 12 -0.22 1.25 -12.80
CA CYS A 12 1.09 0.95 -12.23
C CYS A 12 1.62 -0.40 -12.72
N LYS A 13 2.87 -0.71 -12.35
CA LYS A 13 3.49 -2.01 -12.59
C LYS A 13 3.94 -2.59 -11.25
N PRO A 14 3.62 -3.85 -10.93
CA PRO A 14 2.73 -4.76 -11.68
C PRO A 14 1.30 -4.22 -11.85
N MET A 15 0.61 -4.57 -12.94
CA MET A 15 -0.75 -4.08 -13.21
C MET A 15 -1.77 -4.65 -12.23
N LEU A 16 -2.79 -3.85 -11.90
CA LEU A 16 -3.98 -4.31 -11.17
C LEU A 16 -4.61 -5.52 -11.88
N LYS A 17 -5.07 -6.47 -11.07
CA LYS A 17 -5.56 -7.78 -11.51
C LYS A 17 -7.03 -7.97 -11.15
N SER A 18 -7.45 -9.22 -10.91
CA SER A 18 -8.82 -9.55 -10.54
C SER A 18 -9.13 -9.21 -9.08
N GLU A 19 -10.41 -9.19 -8.73
CA GLU A 19 -10.84 -9.03 -7.34
C GLU A 19 -10.37 -10.19 -6.47
N SER A 20 -10.32 -11.42 -7.00
CA SER A 20 -9.76 -12.56 -6.26
C SER A 20 -8.29 -12.37 -5.92
N ASP A 21 -7.50 -11.79 -6.82
CA ASP A 21 -6.10 -11.45 -6.54
C ASP A 21 -6.01 -10.38 -5.45
N ARG A 22 -6.87 -9.35 -5.51
CA ARG A 22 -6.94 -8.29 -4.49
C ARG A 22 -7.27 -8.87 -3.11
N VAL A 23 -8.26 -9.76 -3.02
CA VAL A 23 -8.64 -10.44 -1.77
C VAL A 23 -7.48 -11.30 -1.24
N ALA A 24 -6.80 -12.05 -2.11
CA ALA A 24 -5.65 -12.86 -1.71
C ALA A 24 -4.49 -12.00 -1.17
N LEU A 25 -4.20 -10.86 -1.81
CA LEU A 25 -3.20 -9.90 -1.31
C LEU A 25 -3.61 -9.31 0.04
N LEU A 26 -4.89 -8.99 0.22
CA LEU A 26 -5.40 -8.47 1.48
C LEU A 26 -5.25 -9.51 2.60
N GLN A 27 -5.65 -10.76 2.36
CA GLN A 27 -5.46 -11.88 3.28
C GLN A 27 -3.98 -12.08 3.64
N ALA A 28 -3.09 -12.03 2.66
CA ALA A 28 -1.65 -12.16 2.89
C ALA A 28 -1.12 -11.01 3.76
N ALA A 29 -1.45 -9.76 3.42
CA ALA A 29 -1.02 -8.58 4.18
C ALA A 29 -1.52 -8.60 5.63
N THR A 30 -2.75 -9.07 5.86
CA THR A 30 -3.36 -9.12 7.19
C THR A 30 -3.15 -10.43 7.95
N SER A 31 -2.33 -11.36 7.42
CA SER A 31 -2.13 -12.70 8.01
C SER A 31 -1.26 -12.74 9.26
N ALA A 32 -0.64 -11.62 9.65
CA ALA A 32 0.41 -11.54 10.66
C ALA A 32 1.64 -12.45 10.38
N ASN A 33 1.81 -12.92 9.14
CA ASN A 33 2.99 -13.67 8.74
C ASN A 33 4.17 -12.71 8.47
N PRO A 34 5.33 -12.86 9.13
CA PRO A 34 6.45 -11.92 9.06
C PRO A 34 7.13 -11.81 7.69
N VAL A 35 6.80 -12.68 6.72
CA VAL A 35 7.32 -12.57 5.34
C VAL A 35 6.60 -11.52 4.51
N PHE A 36 5.43 -11.05 4.94
CA PHE A 36 4.68 -9.96 4.30
C PHE A 36 4.82 -8.67 5.11
N PHE A 37 5.31 -7.62 4.47
CA PHE A 37 5.51 -6.31 5.10
C PHE A 37 5.29 -5.19 4.09
N ALA A 38 5.11 -3.97 4.61
CA ALA A 38 4.71 -2.82 3.81
C ALA A 38 5.79 -2.37 2.82
N GLY A 39 5.36 -2.04 1.61
CA GLY A 39 6.14 -1.35 0.59
C GLY A 39 5.20 -0.50 -0.26
N SER A 40 5.30 0.82 -0.18
CA SER A 40 4.29 1.72 -0.78
C SER A 40 4.31 1.75 -2.30
N ASP A 41 5.47 1.44 -2.89
CA ASP A 41 5.77 1.66 -4.32
C ASP A 41 5.30 3.04 -4.80
N SER A 42 5.41 4.05 -3.92
CA SER A 42 4.97 5.41 -4.21
C SER A 42 5.83 5.98 -5.34
N ALA A 43 5.22 6.14 -6.51
CA ALA A 43 5.90 6.53 -7.74
C ALA A 43 5.28 7.83 -8.30
N PRO A 44 5.77 9.02 -7.87
CA PRO A 44 5.26 10.29 -8.34
C PRO A 44 5.57 10.53 -9.81
N HIS A 45 4.57 10.98 -10.54
CA HIS A 45 4.66 11.38 -11.94
C HIS A 45 3.92 12.69 -12.14
N VAL A 46 4.44 13.55 -13.00
CA VAL A 46 3.74 14.79 -13.36
C VAL A 46 2.43 14.46 -14.10
N ARG A 47 1.38 15.25 -13.89
CA ARG A 47 0.05 14.99 -14.48
C ARG A 47 0.10 14.71 -15.99
N ARG A 48 0.88 15.51 -16.74
CA ARG A 48 1.08 15.37 -18.19
C ARG A 48 1.73 14.06 -18.62
N SER A 49 2.52 13.42 -17.75
CA SER A 49 3.13 12.12 -18.06
C SER A 49 2.20 10.95 -17.73
N LYS A 50 1.10 11.19 -17.03
CA LYS A 50 0.02 10.21 -16.80
C LYS A 50 -1.09 10.35 -17.85
N GLU A 51 -1.49 11.58 -18.14
CA GLU A 51 -2.61 11.92 -19.04
C GLU A 51 -2.14 12.08 -20.50
N CYS A 52 -1.60 10.99 -21.07
CA CYS A 52 -1.16 10.92 -22.47
C CYS A 52 -1.30 9.49 -23.03
N ASP A 53 -1.16 9.33 -24.35
CA ASP A 53 -1.30 8.03 -25.05
C ASP A 53 -0.34 6.94 -24.54
N ARG A 54 0.79 7.33 -23.93
CA ARG A 54 1.80 6.44 -23.35
C ARG A 54 2.07 6.81 -21.89
N GLY A 55 1.02 6.86 -21.08
CA GLY A 55 1.08 7.23 -19.67
C GLY A 55 2.09 6.42 -18.84
N ALA A 56 2.83 7.10 -17.97
CA ALA A 56 3.80 6.49 -17.07
C ALA A 56 3.12 5.59 -16.03
N ALA A 57 3.74 4.44 -15.73
CA ALA A 57 3.28 3.53 -14.70
C ALA A 57 3.73 4.02 -13.31
N GLY A 58 2.79 4.12 -12.37
CA GLY A 58 3.07 4.48 -10.99
C GLY A 58 1.92 5.23 -10.33
N CYS A 59 1.72 4.99 -9.04
CA CYS A 59 0.72 5.66 -8.21
C CYS A 59 1.44 6.45 -7.13
N TYR A 60 1.09 7.72 -6.94
CA TYR A 60 1.68 8.53 -5.89
C TYR A 60 0.90 8.38 -4.57
N THR A 61 1.36 7.46 -3.72
CA THR A 61 0.70 7.13 -2.45
C THR A 61 1.42 7.71 -1.23
N GLY A 62 2.63 8.26 -1.40
CA GLY A 62 3.51 8.71 -0.32
C GLY A 62 2.82 9.52 0.78
N PHE A 63 2.03 10.53 0.40
CA PHE A 63 1.33 11.40 1.36
C PHE A 63 0.29 10.71 2.23
N HIS A 64 -0.29 9.60 1.77
CA HIS A 64 -1.42 8.93 2.43
C HIS A 64 -1.12 7.45 2.74
N THR A 65 0.15 7.03 2.66
CA THR A 65 0.55 5.62 2.75
C THR A 65 -0.02 4.94 4.00
N LEU A 66 0.11 5.58 5.16
CA LEU A 66 -0.32 5.00 6.43
C LEU A 66 -1.84 4.85 6.51
N GLN A 67 -2.57 5.88 6.06
CA GLN A 67 -4.03 5.88 6.05
C GLN A 67 -4.58 4.83 5.08
N LEU A 68 -3.95 4.67 3.91
CA LEU A 68 -4.35 3.65 2.92
C LEU A 68 -4.19 2.23 3.46
N TYR A 69 -3.10 1.93 4.17
CA TYR A 69 -2.94 0.63 4.82
C TYR A 69 -3.92 0.44 5.98
N ALA A 70 -4.15 1.49 6.79
CA ALA A 70 -5.11 1.43 7.88
C ALA A 70 -6.53 1.13 7.37
N GLU A 71 -6.98 1.83 6.33
CA GLU A 71 -8.27 1.58 5.66
C GLU A 71 -8.37 0.13 5.17
N ALA A 72 -7.34 -0.38 4.51
CA ALA A 72 -7.33 -1.76 4.02
C ALA A 72 -7.43 -2.78 5.16
N PHE A 73 -6.67 -2.59 6.25
CA PHE A 73 -6.67 -3.50 7.40
C PHE A 73 -7.99 -3.41 8.19
N ASP A 74 -8.56 -2.21 8.33
CA ASP A 74 -9.83 -2.00 9.02
C ASP A 74 -11.01 -2.62 8.27
N SER A 75 -10.97 -2.58 6.93
CA SER A 75 -12.01 -3.19 6.08
C SER A 75 -12.23 -4.70 6.32
N VAL A 76 -11.27 -5.38 6.96
CA VAL A 76 -11.33 -6.79 7.35
C VAL A 76 -11.13 -7.02 8.86
N GLY A 77 -11.26 -5.98 9.68
CA GLY A 77 -11.16 -6.06 11.14
C GLY A 77 -9.76 -6.43 11.66
N ALA A 78 -8.71 -6.19 10.87
CA ALA A 78 -7.35 -6.64 11.14
C ALA A 78 -6.40 -5.52 11.61
N LEU A 79 -6.90 -4.38 12.09
CA LEU A 79 -6.08 -3.25 12.56
C LEU A 79 -5.02 -3.64 13.61
N HIS A 80 -5.28 -4.67 14.41
CA HIS A 80 -4.33 -5.19 15.40
C HIS A 80 -3.02 -5.72 14.78
N ALA A 81 -3.04 -6.18 13.53
CA ALA A 81 -1.87 -6.68 12.80
C ALA A 81 -1.07 -5.56 12.11
N LEU A 82 -1.67 -4.37 11.94
CA LEU A 82 -1.09 -3.26 11.18
C LEU A 82 0.29 -2.79 11.71
N PRO A 83 0.52 -2.64 13.04
CA PRO A 83 1.82 -2.18 13.52
C PRO A 83 2.99 -3.09 13.15
N ALA A 84 2.78 -4.41 13.22
CA ALA A 84 3.81 -5.39 12.87
C ALA A 84 4.13 -5.35 11.36
N PHE A 85 3.09 -5.28 10.52
CA PHE A 85 3.20 -5.18 9.07
C PHE A 85 3.93 -3.90 8.60
N LEU A 86 3.66 -2.76 9.24
CA LEU A 86 4.23 -1.45 8.87
C LEU A 86 5.66 -1.22 9.38
N SER A 87 6.09 -1.90 10.45
CA SER A 87 7.34 -1.53 11.13
C SER A 87 8.22 -2.71 11.53
N GLN A 88 7.64 -3.77 12.10
CA GLN A 88 8.44 -4.82 12.75
C GLN A 88 8.99 -5.83 11.76
N PHE A 89 8.13 -6.33 10.88
CA PHE A 89 8.47 -7.40 9.93
C PHE A 89 9.53 -6.95 8.92
N GLY A 90 9.38 -5.75 8.35
CA GLY A 90 10.38 -5.16 7.46
C GLY A 90 11.73 -4.94 8.16
N ALA A 91 11.73 -4.37 9.37
CA ALA A 91 12.97 -4.17 10.13
C ALA A 91 13.70 -5.49 10.41
N THR A 92 12.97 -6.54 10.83
CA THR A 92 13.54 -7.87 11.03
C THR A 92 14.11 -8.46 9.73
N PHE A 93 13.37 -8.38 8.61
CA PHE A 93 13.82 -8.90 7.32
C PHE A 93 15.11 -8.22 6.84
N TYR A 94 15.20 -6.90 6.98
CA TYR A 94 16.39 -6.12 6.61
C TYR A 94 17.49 -6.12 7.69
N GLN A 95 17.33 -6.86 8.79
CA GLN A 95 18.27 -6.92 9.92
C GLN A 95 18.56 -5.54 10.54
N LEU A 96 17.55 -4.68 10.56
CA LEU A 96 17.59 -3.36 11.16
C LEU A 96 17.03 -3.40 12.60
N PRO A 97 17.55 -2.56 13.51
CA PRO A 97 16.97 -2.43 14.84
C PRO A 97 15.53 -1.91 14.74
N GLN A 98 14.67 -2.39 15.65
CA GLN A 98 13.36 -1.79 15.83
C GLN A 98 13.51 -0.32 16.21
N SER A 99 12.60 0.52 15.72
CA SER A 99 12.66 1.95 16.03
C SER A 99 12.57 2.17 17.53
N SER A 100 13.61 2.78 18.11
CA SER A 100 13.70 3.11 19.53
C SER A 100 13.33 4.57 19.83
N ARG A 101 13.04 5.36 18.80
CA ARG A 101 12.70 6.80 18.92
C ARG A 101 11.54 7.17 18.01
N GLY A 102 10.55 7.83 18.60
CA GLY A 102 9.36 8.32 17.89
C GLY A 102 8.26 7.26 17.75
N SER A 103 7.03 7.73 17.62
CA SER A 103 5.87 6.91 17.30
C SER A 103 4.94 7.70 16.39
N VAL A 104 4.22 6.98 15.53
CA VAL A 104 3.15 7.57 14.74
C VAL A 104 1.83 7.10 15.34
N ARG A 105 0.92 8.05 15.58
CA ARG A 105 -0.45 7.77 16.00
C ARG A 105 -1.38 8.06 14.83
N LEU A 106 -2.13 7.05 14.42
CA LEU A 106 -3.28 7.20 13.54
C LEU A 106 -4.53 7.40 14.40
N GLN A 107 -5.40 8.31 14.00
CA GLN A 107 -6.66 8.59 14.66
C GLN A 107 -7.72 8.83 13.60
N ASN A 108 -8.92 8.35 13.84
CA ASN A 108 -10.07 8.69 13.01
C ASN A 108 -10.44 10.16 13.25
N CYS A 109 -10.90 10.83 12.21
CA CYS A 109 -11.41 12.20 12.29
C CYS A 109 -12.76 12.25 13.03
#